data_AF-A0A355V0B1-F1
#
_entry.id   AF-A0A355V0B1-F1
#
_cell.length_a   1.000
_cell.length_b   1.000
_cell.length_c   1.000
_cell.angle_alpha   90.00
_cell.angle_beta   90.00
_cell.angle_gamma   90.00
#
_symmetry.space_group_name_H-M   'P 1'
#
loop_
_entity.id
_entity.type
_entity.pdbx_description
1 polymer ?
#
loop_
_entity_poly.entity_id
_entity_poly.type
_entity_poly.pdbx_seq_one_letter_code
_entity_poly.pdbx_strand_id
1 'polypeptide(L)'
;MDKKLMCFVAVEFPDDPNVKGREYWYLLGKCRDAEVGDGVIAPLGTHNREQTGVIRKVVFSDEQSAPYPVKYIKNIRTLIKKKTL
;
A
#
# COMPACT_ATOMS: atom_id res chain seq x y z
N MET A 1 9.15 25.01 6.13
CA MET A 1 7.95 24.31 5.62
C MET A 1 8.17 22.82 5.81
N ASP A 2 7.59 22.26 6.86
CA ASP A 2 7.57 20.80 7.06
C ASP A 2 6.79 20.16 5.93
N LYS A 3 7.50 19.62 4.94
CA LYS A 3 6.88 18.80 3.90
C LYS A 3 6.27 17.59 4.59
N LYS A 4 4.94 17.47 4.56
CA LYS A 4 4.23 16.34 5.16
C LYS A 4 4.53 15.08 4.36
N LEU A 5 5.55 14.33 4.82
CA LEU A 5 5.91 13.05 4.22
C LEU A 5 4.75 12.07 4.34
N MET A 6 4.43 11.43 3.22
CA MET A 6 3.42 10.40 3.06
C MET A 6 4.09 9.04 2.93
N CYS A 7 3.44 7.98 3.42
CA CYS A 7 3.91 6.60 3.29
C CYS A 7 3.18 5.93 2.13
N PHE A 8 3.88 5.67 1.04
CA PHE A 8 3.37 4.95 -0.12
C PHE A 8 3.85 3.51 -0.07
N VAL A 9 2.94 2.57 -0.33
CA VAL A 9 3.27 1.15 -0.35
C VAL A 9 2.84 0.52 -1.67
N ALA A 10 3.72 -0.28 -2.26
CA ALA A 10 3.38 -1.12 -3.39
C ALA A 10 2.91 -2.48 -2.86
N VAL A 11 1.71 -2.89 -3.22
CA VAL A 11 1.05 -4.09 -2.71
C VAL A 11 0.81 -5.07 -3.84
N GLU A 12 1.19 -6.32 -3.62
CA GLU A 12 0.81 -7.45 -4.47
C GLU A 12 -0.36 -8.21 -3.81
N PHE A 13 -1.29 -8.71 -4.62
CA PHE A 13 -2.39 -9.58 -4.17
C PHE A 13 -2.15 -11.01 -4.70
N PRO A 14 -1.36 -11.84 -4.00
CA PRO A 14 -0.91 -13.13 -4.52
C PRO A 14 -2.04 -14.17 -4.65
N ASP A 15 -3.13 -13.99 -3.91
CA ASP A 15 -4.28 -14.90 -3.87
C ASP A 15 -5.33 -14.61 -4.96
N ASP A 16 -5.22 -13.47 -5.67
CA ASP A 16 -6.09 -13.15 -6.81
C ASP A 16 -5.35 -13.42 -8.14
N PRO A 17 -5.69 -14.51 -8.85
CA PRO A 17 -4.98 -14.91 -10.06
C PRO A 17 -5.08 -13.89 -11.19
N ASN A 18 -6.06 -12.96 -11.15
CA ASN A 18 -6.22 -11.93 -12.18
C ASN A 18 -5.20 -10.80 -12.08
N VAL A 19 -4.60 -10.64 -10.90
CA VAL A 19 -3.66 -9.55 -10.60
C VAL A 19 -2.34 -10.02 -10.00
N LYS A 20 -2.18 -11.32 -9.77
CA LYS A 20 -0.95 -11.93 -9.26
C LYS A 20 0.28 -11.48 -10.06
N GLY A 21 1.37 -11.16 -9.36
CA GLY A 21 2.59 -10.64 -9.96
C GLY A 21 2.53 -9.15 -10.36
N ARG A 22 1.40 -8.46 -10.12
CA ARG A 22 1.30 -6.99 -10.28
C ARG A 22 1.36 -6.29 -8.94
N GLU A 23 1.99 -5.12 -8.94
CA GLU A 23 2.06 -4.23 -7.79
C GLU A 23 1.13 -3.03 -7.99
N TYR A 24 0.42 -2.66 -6.92
CA TYR A 24 -0.49 -1.52 -6.91
C TYR A 24 -0.09 -0.56 -5.79
N TRP A 25 -0.04 0.73 -6.11
CA TRP A 25 0.34 1.77 -5.15
C TRP A 25 -0.83 2.20 -4.27
N TYR A 26 -0.59 2.23 -2.96
CA TYR A 26 -1.52 2.69 -1.95
C TYR A 26 -0.89 3.71 -1.02
N LEU A 27 -1.73 4.55 -0.43
CA LEU A 27 -1.36 5.45 0.64
C LEU A 27 -1.62 4.75 1.97
N LEU A 28 -0.62 4.76 2.84
CA LEU A 28 -0.72 4.26 4.20
C LEU A 28 -0.78 5.44 5.15
N GLY A 29 -2.00 5.82 5.54
CA GLY A 29 -2.26 7.12 6.18
C GLY A 29 -1.52 7.37 7.50
N LYS A 30 -1.46 6.38 8.41
CA LYS A 30 -0.94 6.58 9.79
C LYS A 30 0.18 5.63 10.23
N CYS A 31 0.68 4.75 9.38
CA CYS A 31 1.65 3.73 9.80
C CYS A 31 3.03 4.04 9.20
N ARG A 32 3.91 4.59 10.03
CA ARG A 32 5.34 4.80 9.70
C ARG A 32 6.15 3.50 9.80
N ASP A 33 5.55 2.45 10.34
CA ASP A 33 6.21 1.21 10.68
C ASP A 33 6.03 0.13 9.62
N ALA A 34 5.27 0.34 8.53
CA ALA A 34 5.10 -0.71 7.52
C ALA A 34 6.42 -1.15 6.88
N GLU A 35 6.56 -2.45 6.69
CA GLU A 35 7.75 -3.08 6.15
C GLU A 35 7.40 -3.97 4.96
N VAL A 36 8.40 -4.25 4.13
CA VAL A 36 8.26 -5.24 3.05
C VAL A 36 7.98 -6.60 3.67
N GLY A 37 6.94 -7.27 3.18
CA GLY A 37 6.46 -8.55 3.70
C GLY A 37 5.34 -8.45 4.73
N ASP A 38 5.00 -7.26 5.23
CA ASP A 38 3.77 -7.06 6.00
C ASP A 38 2.54 -7.34 5.13
N GLY A 39 1.49 -7.87 5.76
CA GLY A 39 0.18 -8.03 5.13
C GLY A 39 -0.61 -6.74 5.20
N VAL A 40 -1.57 -6.57 4.29
CA VAL A 40 -2.51 -5.45 4.31
C VAL A 40 -3.89 -5.87 3.84
N ILE A 41 -4.93 -5.18 4.30
CA ILE A 41 -6.25 -5.20 3.68
C ILE A 41 -6.41 -3.91 2.87
N ALA A 42 -6.68 -4.04 1.58
CA ALA A 42 -6.76 -2.91 0.66
C ALA A 42 -7.85 -3.11 -0.40
N PRO A 43 -8.49 -2.01 -0.86
CA PRO A 43 -9.48 -2.07 -1.93
C PRO A 43 -8.82 -2.29 -3.30
N LEU A 44 -9.25 -3.30 -4.04
CA LEU A 44 -8.78 -3.61 -5.39
C LEU A 44 -9.90 -3.44 -6.43
N GLY A 45 -9.52 -3.01 -7.64
CA GLY A 45 -10.43 -2.86 -8.78
C GLY A 45 -11.42 -1.69 -8.65
N THR A 46 -12.32 -1.55 -9.63
CA THR A 46 -13.31 -0.45 -9.70
C THR A 46 -14.37 -0.54 -8.60
N HIS A 47 -14.72 -1.75 -8.17
CA HIS A 47 -15.72 -1.99 -7.13
C HIS A 47 -15.17 -1.91 -5.70
N ASN A 48 -13.88 -1.57 -5.52
CA ASN A 48 -13.24 -1.44 -4.21
C ASN A 48 -13.43 -2.67 -3.30
N ARG A 49 -13.41 -3.88 -3.87
CA ARG A 49 -13.46 -5.10 -3.08
C ARG A 49 -12.20 -5.19 -2.22
N GLU A 50 -12.38 -5.39 -0.93
CA GLU A 50 -11.26 -5.52 -0.01
C GLU A 50 -10.62 -6.89 -0.18
N GLN A 51 -9.30 -6.88 -0.31
CA GLN A 51 -8.50 -8.08 -0.45
C GLN A 51 -7.26 -8.00 0.42
N THR A 52 -6.74 -9.17 0.80
CA THR A 52 -5.47 -9.26 1.51
C THR A 52 -4.34 -9.23 0.50
N GLY A 53 -3.37 -8.35 0.73
CA GLY A 53 -2.16 -8.24 -0.07
C GLY A 53 -0.92 -8.23 0.79
N VAL A 54 0.23 -8.23 0.13
CA VAL A 54 1.56 -8.19 0.75
C VAL A 54 2.29 -6.96 0.28
N ILE A 55 2.88 -6.21 1.20
CA ILE A 55 3.71 -5.06 0.87
C ILE A 55 5.01 -5.55 0.21
N ARG A 56 5.30 -5.04 -0.99
CA ARG A 56 6.53 -5.30 -1.75
C ARG A 56 7.50 -4.14 -1.72
N LYS A 57 7.02 -2.91 -1.57
CA LYS A 57 7.86 -1.70 -1.46
C LYS A 57 7.24 -0.70 -0.51
N VAL A 58 8.08 0.08 0.16
CA VAL A 58 7.70 1.20 1.02
C VAL A 58 8.49 2.43 0.58
N VAL A 59 7.81 3.53 0.34
CA VAL A 59 8.39 4.79 -0.13
C VAL A 59 7.83 5.94 0.71
N PHE A 60 8.72 6.73 1.29
CA PHE A 60 8.36 7.96 1.99
C PHE A 60 8.67 9.15 1.09
N SER A 61 7.66 9.90 0.69
CA SER A 61 7.83 11.08 -0.17
C SER A 61 6.78 12.15 0.11
N ASP A 62 7.02 13.36 -0.39
CA ASP A 62 5.96 14.35 -0.52
C ASP A 62 5.03 14.03 -1.70
N GLU A 63 3.95 14.80 -1.84
CA GLU A 63 2.97 14.64 -2.92
C GLU A 63 3.57 14.90 -4.31
N GLN A 64 4.51 15.84 -4.43
CA GLN A 64 5.15 16.19 -5.71
C GLN A 64 6.08 15.08 -6.21
N SER A 65 6.63 14.30 -5.29
CA SER A 65 7.57 13.20 -5.56
C SER A 65 6.93 11.82 -5.36
N ALA A 66 5.59 11.76 -5.31
CA ALA A 66 4.86 10.51 -5.10
C ALA A 66 5.14 9.50 -6.23
N PRO A 67 5.27 8.19 -5.92
CA PRO A 67 5.54 7.16 -6.92
C PRO A 67 4.38 6.94 -7.89
N TYR A 68 3.20 7.49 -7.58
CA TYR A 68 2.01 7.49 -8.42
C TYR A 68 1.15 8.73 -8.12
N PRO A 69 0.32 9.24 -9.04
CA PRO A 69 -0.48 10.44 -8.78
C PRO A 69 -1.46 10.24 -7.62
N VAL A 70 -1.31 11.03 -6.55
CA VAL A 70 -2.03 10.85 -5.27
C VAL A 70 -3.55 10.84 -5.44
N LYS A 71 -4.10 11.63 -6.38
CA LYS A 71 -5.54 11.66 -6.70
C LYS A 71 -6.14 10.31 -7.14
N TYR A 72 -5.30 9.36 -7.58
CA TYR A 72 -5.72 8.02 -8.01
C TYR A 72 -5.29 6.92 -7.02
N ILE A 73 -4.49 7.26 -6.02
CA ILE A 73 -4.03 6.33 -4.99
C ILE A 73 -5.16 6.09 -4.00
N LYS A 74 -5.43 4.82 -3.71
CA LYS A 74 -6.37 4.42 -2.66
C LYS A 74 -5.64 4.26 -1.33
N ASN A 75 -6.40 4.26 -0.24
CA ASN A 75 -5.85 4.07 1.10
C ASN A 75 -5.86 2.59 1.51
N ILE A 76 -4.79 2.16 2.18
CA ILE A 76 -4.78 0.90 2.95
C ILE A 76 -5.81 1.02 4.08
N ARG A 77 -6.59 -0.05 4.30
CA ARG A 77 -7.60 -0.12 5.36
C ARG A 77 -7.00 -0.63 6.67
N THR A 78 -6.17 -1.66 6.56
CA THR A 78 -5.57 -2.32 7.72
C THR A 78 -4.16 -2.76 7.38
N LEU A 79 -3.21 -2.45 8.27
CA LEU A 79 -1.86 -3.04 8.25
C LEU A 79 -1.87 -4.28 9.14
N ILE A 80 -1.41 -5.40 8.60
CA ILE A 80 -1.29 -6.68 9.30
C ILE A 80 0.19 -6.96 9.50
N LYS A 81 0.66 -6.71 10.72
CA LYS A 81 2.04 -6.98 11.09
C LYS A 81 2.32 -8.48 11.08
N LYS A 82 3.38 -8.87 10.38
CA LYS A 82 3.90 -10.23 10.52
C LYS A 82 4.40 -10.37 11.95
N LYS A 83 3.80 -11.26 12.75
CA LYS A 83 4.38 -11.63 14.05
C LYS A 83 5.71 -12.31 13.78
N THR A 84 6.80 -11.66 14.12
CA THR A 84 8.09 -12.33 14.27
C THR A 84 7.92 -13.32 15.42
N LEU A 85 7.96 -14.62 15.10
CA LEU A 85 8.06 -15.70 16.09
C LEU A 85 9.46 -15.71 16.70
#